data_AF-A0A7V4AQP6-F1
#
_entry.id   AF-A0A7V4AQP6-F1
#
_cell.length_a   1.000
_cell.length_b   1.000
_cell.length_c   1.000
_cell.angle_alpha   90.00
_cell.angle_beta   90.00
_cell.angle_gamma   90.00
#
_symmetry.space_group_name_H-M   'P 1'
#
loop_
_entity.id
_entity.type
_entity.pdbx_description
1 polymer ?
#
loop_
_entity_poly.entity_id
_entity_poly.type
_entity_poly.pdbx_seq_one_letter_code
_entity_poly.pdbx_strand_id
1 'polypeptide(L)'
;INLRARLLFVPSHLVRHVMIHELCHTVHPDHSVRFWDLVRSFDPDYASLRAELREATRLVPLWMEKGEGPPSFGAGPAEERGNDGGEP
;
A
#
# COMPACT_ATOMS: atom_id res chain seq x y z
N ILE A 1 7.29 2.53 15.98
CA ILE A 1 7.32 1.80 14.69
C ILE A 1 5.89 1.52 14.28
N ASN A 2 5.44 2.08 13.15
CA ASN A 2 4.13 1.79 12.59
C ASN A 2 4.32 1.46 11.10
N LEU A 3 4.04 0.22 10.72
CA LEU A 3 4.22 -0.24 9.36
C LEU A 3 2.88 -0.19 8.61
N ARG A 4 2.88 0.39 7.41
CA ARG A 4 1.66 0.50 6.59
C ARG A 4 1.46 -0.74 5.74
N ALA A 5 0.21 -1.21 5.62
CA ALA A 5 -0.17 -2.34 4.77
C ALA A 5 0.18 -2.16 3.27
N ARG A 6 0.45 -0.91 2.85
CA ARG A 6 0.94 -0.56 1.51
C ARG A 6 2.22 -1.28 1.10
N LEU A 7 3.05 -1.68 2.07
CA LEU A 7 4.31 -2.37 1.78
C LEU A 7 4.12 -3.75 1.14
N LEU A 8 2.92 -4.34 1.23
CA LEU A 8 2.63 -5.60 0.54
C LEU A 8 2.65 -5.48 -0.99
N PHE A 9 2.59 -4.25 -1.52
CA PHE A 9 2.46 -3.97 -2.96
C PHE A 9 3.70 -3.32 -3.57
N VAL A 10 4.77 -3.13 -2.79
CA VAL A 10 6.01 -2.53 -3.28
C VAL A 10 7.12 -3.58 -3.39
N PRO A 11 8.08 -3.41 -4.32
CA PRO A 11 9.25 -4.27 -4.43
C PRO A 11 10.00 -4.51 -3.11
N SER A 12 10.55 -5.71 -2.95
CA SER A 12 11.18 -6.16 -1.70
C SER A 12 12.36 -5.30 -1.23
N HIS A 13 13.11 -4.68 -2.14
CA HIS A 13 14.21 -3.77 -1.79
C HIS A 13 13.69 -2.47 -1.16
N LEU A 14 12.53 -1.97 -1.59
CA LEU A 14 11.88 -0.82 -0.96
C LEU A 14 11.29 -1.17 0.40
N VAL A 15 10.76 -2.39 0.56
CA VAL A 15 10.35 -2.88 1.88
C VAL A 15 11.55 -2.91 2.84
N ARG A 16 12.70 -3.44 2.40
CA ARG A 16 13.94 -3.44 3.19
C ARG A 16 14.34 -2.02 3.60
N HIS A 17 14.32 -1.08 2.65
CA HIS A 17 14.61 0.33 2.92
C HIS A 17 13.72 0.91 4.03
N VAL A 18 12.40 0.66 3.97
CA VAL A 18 11.45 1.11 5.01
C VAL A 18 11.71 0.43 6.36
N MET A 19 12.06 -0.86 6.37
CA MET A 19 12.40 -1.56 7.61
C MET A 19 13.65 -0.97 8.27
N ILE A 20 14.69 -0.67 7.48
CA ILE A 20 15.89 0.02 7.98
C ILE A 20 15.53 1.39 8.55
N HIS A 21 14.67 2.15 7.85
CA HIS A 21 14.18 3.45 8.30
C HIS A 21 13.47 3.38 9.66
N GLU A 22 12.52 2.46 9.81
CA GLU A 22 11.78 2.26 11.06
C GLU A 22 12.67 1.76 12.21
N LEU A 23 13.67 0.92 11.92
CA LEU A 23 14.64 0.48 12.92
C LEU A 23 15.54 1.63 13.37
N CYS A 24 15.97 2.51 12.46
CA CYS A 24 16.75 3.70 12.82
C CYS A 24 15.98 4.62 13.77
N HIS A 25 14.64 4.66 13.68
CA HIS A 25 13.80 5.42 14.62
C HIS A 25 13.87 4.93 16.08
N THR A 26 14.36 3.71 16.33
CA THR A 26 14.62 3.22 17.70
C THR A 26 15.81 3.89 18.37
N VAL A 27 16.73 4.46 17.58
CA VAL A 27 17.95 5.13 18.03
C VAL A 27 17.81 6.66 17.91
N HIS A 28 17.24 7.13 16.80
CA HIS A 28 17.01 8.54 16.51
C HIS A 28 15.53 8.76 16.19
N PRO A 29 14.72 9.24 17.15
CA PRO A 29 13.25 9.30 16.99
C PRO A 29 12.78 10.35 15.98
N ASP A 30 13.67 11.22 15.49
CA ASP A 30 13.42 12.25 14.50
C ASP A 30 14.19 11.98 13.19
N HIS A 31 13.94 12.79 12.17
CA HIS A 31 14.67 12.76 10.89
C HIS A 31 15.87 13.73 10.87
N SER A 32 16.59 13.86 11.99
CA SER A 32 17.79 14.70 12.10
C SER A 32 18.93 14.22 11.18
N VAL A 33 20.00 15.02 11.07
CA VAL A 33 21.21 14.65 10.31
C VAL A 33 21.76 13.31 10.79
N ARG A 34 21.83 13.09 12.11
CA ARG A 34 22.27 11.83 12.72
C ARG A 34 21.43 10.63 12.32
N PHE A 35 20.11 10.82 12.20
CA PHE A 35 19.22 9.78 11.69
C PHE A 35 19.61 9.39 10.25
N TRP A 36 19.79 10.38 9.37
CA TRP A 36 20.13 10.10 7.97
C TRP A 36 21.53 9.52 7.79
N ASP A 37 22.48 9.92 8.63
CA ASP A 37 23.82 9.31 8.66
C ASP A 37 23.74 7.82 9.05
N LEU A 38 22.91 7.49 10.05
CA LEU A 38 22.69 6.11 10.45
C LEU A 38 21.99 5.30 9.34
N VAL A 39 20.96 5.85 8.71
CA VAL A 39 20.28 5.19 7.56
C VAL A 39 21.28 4.94 6.44
N ARG A 40 22.08 5.94 6.05
CA ARG A 40 23.11 5.82 5.02
C ARG A 40 24.14 4.72 5.33
N SER A 41 24.45 4.49 6.60
CA SER A 41 25.39 3.43 6.99
C SER A 41 24.91 2.01 6.68
N PHE A 42 23.59 1.80 6.67
CA PHE A 42 22.96 0.51 6.34
C PHE A 42 22.43 0.46 4.91
N ASP A 43 22.10 1.61 4.33
CA ASP A 43 21.51 1.75 3.01
C ASP A 43 22.13 2.94 2.26
N PRO A 44 23.30 2.76 1.61
CA PRO A 44 24.03 3.86 0.99
C PRO A 44 23.23 4.59 -0.09
N ASP A 45 22.31 3.89 -0.76
CA ASP A 45 21.46 4.39 -1.84
C ASP A 45 20.12 4.96 -1.35
N TYR A 46 20.00 5.27 -0.04
CA TYR A 46 18.75 5.72 0.60
C TYR A 46 18.05 6.87 -0.14
N ALA A 47 18.80 7.79 -0.77
CA ALA A 47 18.23 8.91 -1.50
C ALA A 47 17.46 8.45 -2.75
N SER A 48 18.05 7.52 -3.52
CA SER A 48 17.44 6.92 -4.71
C SER A 48 16.26 6.05 -4.31
N LEU A 49 16.41 5.21 -3.28
CA LEU A 49 15.34 4.35 -2.77
C LEU A 49 14.16 5.15 -2.23
N ARG A 50 14.42 6.31 -1.60
CA ARG A 50 13.36 7.21 -1.16
C ARG A 50 12.61 7.86 -2.32
N ALA A 51 13.30 8.19 -3.41
CA ALA A 51 12.65 8.69 -4.62
C ALA A 51 11.79 7.59 -5.27
N GLU A 52 12.33 6.38 -5.38
CA GLU A 52 11.62 5.21 -5.90
C GLU A 52 10.41 4.84 -5.04
N LEU A 53 10.53 4.88 -3.71
CA LEU A 53 9.42 4.60 -2.79
C LEU A 53 8.26 5.59 -2.95
N ARG A 54 8.54 6.87 -3.25
CA ARG A 54 7.50 7.86 -3.55
C ARG A 54 6.73 7.48 -4.81
N GLU A 55 7.45 6.99 -5.82
CA GLU A 55 6.87 6.55 -7.10
C GLU A 55 6.09 5.23 -6.96
N ALA A 56 6.59 4.31 -6.13
CA ALA A 56 5.97 3.02 -5.86
C ALA A 56 4.58 3.12 -5.21
N THR A 57 4.16 4.30 -4.74
CA THR A 57 2.77 4.53 -4.29
C THR A 57 1.74 4.20 -5.38
N ARG A 58 2.10 4.31 -6.67
CA ARG A 58 1.24 3.95 -7.80
C ARG A 58 0.98 2.45 -7.94
N LEU A 59 1.78 1.61 -7.29
CA LEU A 59 1.60 0.15 -7.27
C LEU A 59 0.51 -0.27 -6.28
N VAL A 60 0.08 0.63 -5.39
CA VAL A 60 -0.96 0.35 -4.41
C VAL A 60 -2.32 0.33 -5.12
N PRO A 61 -3.11 -0.75 -4.99
CA PRO A 61 -4.44 -0.81 -5.59
C PRO A 61 -5.36 0.28 -5.06
N LEU A 62 -6.19 0.85 -5.94
CA LEU A 62 -7.11 1.95 -5.62
C LEU A 62 -8.08 1.63 -4.48
N TRP A 63 -8.54 0.38 -4.37
CA TRP A 63 -9.43 -0.07 -3.30
C TRP A 63 -8.79 0.01 -1.90
N MET A 64 -7.47 0.19 -1.80
CA MET A 64 -6.74 0.41 -0.54
C MET A 64 -6.58 1.89 -0.18
N GLU A 65 -6.75 2.81 -1.13
CA GLU A 65 -6.65 4.25 -0.90
C GLU A 65 -7.95 4.78 -0.30
N LYS A 66 -8.17 4.47 0.98
CA LYS A 66 -9.16 5.13 1.86
C LYS A 66 -10.58 5.26 1.26
N GLY A 67 -11.33 4.17 1.30
CA GLY A 67 -12.75 4.24 1.70
C GLY A 67 -13.79 4.65 0.66
N GLU A 68 -13.54 4.49 -0.63
CA GLU A 68 -14.64 4.18 -1.55
C GLU A 68 -14.46 2.70 -1.91
N GLY A 69 -15.44 1.89 -1.49
CA GLY A 69 -15.35 0.43 -1.54
C GLY A 69 -15.05 -0.12 -2.93
N PRO A 70 -14.74 -1.42 -3.05
CA PRO A 70 -14.59 -2.05 -4.36
C PRO A 70 -15.81 -1.72 -5.24
N PRO A 71 -15.64 -1.47 -6.55
CA PRO A 71 -16.78 -1.29 -7.44
C PRO A 71 -17.70 -2.51 -7.28
N SER A 72 -19.00 -2.28 -7.06
CA SER A 72 -19.96 -3.38 -6.97
C SER A 72 -19.86 -4.18 -8.26
N PHE A 73 -19.29 -5.38 -8.18
CA PHE A 73 -19.36 -6.34 -9.27
C PHE A 73 -20.82 -6.75 -9.38
N GLY A 74 -21.51 -6.16 -10.36
CA GLY A 74 -22.82 -6.50 -10.91
C GLY A 74 -23.81 -7.23 -10.00
N ALA A 75 -24.90 -6.53 -9.64
CA ALA A 75 -26.17 -7.23 -9.56
C ALA A 75 -26.41 -7.88 -10.94
N GLY A 76 -26.32 -9.21 -11.01
CA GLY A 76 -26.72 -9.96 -12.20
C GLY A 76 -28.17 -9.64 -12.55
N PRO A 77 -28.56 -9.76 -13.84
CA PRO A 77 -29.91 -9.43 -14.26
C PRO A 77 -30.89 -10.32 -13.48
N ALA A 78 -31.91 -9.68 -12.88
CA ALA A 78 -33.01 -10.38 -12.25
C ALA A 78 -33.68 -11.26 -13.30
N GLU A 79 -33.51 -12.56 -13.11
CA GLU A 79 -34.09 -13.65 -13.88
C GLU A 79 -35.60 -13.44 -14.04
N GLU A 80 -36.06 -13.42 -15.29
CA GLU A 80 -37.45 -13.38 -15.69
C GLU A 80 -38.25 -14.50 -15.00
N ARG A 81 -39.22 -14.14 -14.16
CA ARG A 81 -40.32 -15.05 -13.85
C ARG A 81 -41.46 -14.77 -14.83
N GLY A 82 -41.41 -15.45 -15.96
CA GLY A 82 -42.63 -15.84 -16.65
C GLY A 82 -43.42 -16.78 -15.73
N ASN A 83 -44.66 -16.43 -15.44
CA ASN A 83 -45.65 -17.42 -15.01
C ASN A 83 -46.88 -17.27 -15.90
N ASP A 84 -46.81 -18.03 -16.99
CA ASP A 84 -47.95 -18.55 -17.74
C ASP A 84 -48.82 -19.41 -16.82
N GLY A 85 -50.15 -19.25 -16.92
CA GLY A 85 -51.06 -20.35 -16.67
C GLY A 85 -52.20 -20.08 -15.70
N GLY A 86 -53.42 -19.94 -16.25
CA GLY A 86 -54.58 -20.66 -15.73
C GLY A 86 -55.67 -19.86 -15.02
N GLU A 87 -56.58 -19.30 -15.83
CA GLU A 87 -58.02 -19.17 -15.55
C GLU A 87 -58.63 -20.52 -15.13
N PRO A 88 -59.80 -20.56 -14.45
CA PRO A 88 -61.07 -20.08 -15.00
C PRO A 88 -61.81 -18.98 -14.22
#